data_AF-A0AAV9AWV0-F1
#
_entry.id   AF-A0AAV9AWV0-F1
#
_cell.length_a   1.000
_cell.length_b   1.000
_cell.length_c   1.000
_cell.angle_alpha   90.00
_cell.angle_beta   90.00
_cell.angle_gamma   90.00
#
_symmetry.space_group_name_H-M   'P 1'
#
loop_
_entity.id
_entity.type
_entity.pdbx_description
1 polymer ?
#
loop_
_entity_poly.entity_id
_entity_poly.type
_entity_poly.pdbx_seq_one_letter_code
_entity_poly.pdbx_strand_id
1 'polypeptide(L)'
;MAEVPRSTFQFDFDFEKKILAEAEKENPNWSALAMQYQPPKIPALASSSSSRDPVVSKYVSMGLDLEAVMLAVKHYGDNPAKVREFVKEFGVLREMGFSPNKVAEVLAMYDNDREKAVWHFLNSST
;
A
#
# COMPACT_ATOMS: atom_id res chain seq x y z
N MET A 1 5.19 12.22 -15.65
CA MET A 1 4.45 11.01 -16.07
C MET A 1 3.05 11.15 -15.51
N ALA A 2 2.01 11.18 -16.36
CA ALA A 2 0.64 11.30 -15.90
C ALA A 2 0.17 9.92 -15.40
N GLU A 3 -0.12 9.81 -14.11
CA GLU A 3 -0.64 8.58 -13.51
C GLU A 3 -2.09 8.42 -13.95
N VAL A 4 -2.35 7.43 -14.81
CA VAL A 4 -3.72 7.13 -15.28
C VAL A 4 -4.52 6.60 -14.10
N PRO A 5 -5.65 7.22 -13.70
CA PRO A 5 -6.48 6.71 -12.62
C PRO A 5 -6.98 5.32 -13.00
N ARG A 6 -6.52 4.30 -12.27
CA ARG A 6 -7.01 2.93 -12.46
C ARG A 6 -8.43 2.87 -11.87
N SER A 7 -9.43 2.89 -12.74
CA SER A 7 -10.82 2.71 -12.34
C SER A 7 -10.99 1.34 -11.66
N THR A 8 -11.38 1.34 -10.39
CA THR A 8 -11.74 0.11 -9.66
C THR A 8 -13.20 -0.21 -9.97
N PHE A 9 -13.47 -0.61 -11.21
CA PHE A 9 -14.78 -1.12 -11.60
C PHE A 9 -14.95 -2.54 -11.04
N GLN A 10 -16.00 -2.75 -10.25
CA GLN A 10 -16.37 -4.06 -9.75
C GLN A 10 -17.65 -4.51 -10.43
N PHE A 11 -17.56 -5.64 -11.12
CA PHE A 11 -18.69 -6.23 -11.82
C PHE A 11 -19.50 -7.09 -10.84
N ASP A 12 -20.76 -6.74 -10.65
CA ASP A 12 -21.71 -7.46 -9.81
C ASP A 12 -22.77 -8.09 -10.73
N PHE A 13 -22.65 -9.42 -10.94
CA PHE A 13 -23.54 -10.19 -11.81
C PHE A 13 -25.00 -10.14 -11.34
N ASP A 14 -25.26 -10.10 -10.03
CA ASP A 14 -26.61 -10.06 -9.49
C ASP A 14 -27.24 -8.69 -9.74
N PHE A 15 -26.44 -7.62 -9.63
CA PHE A 15 -26.90 -6.28 -9.96
C PHE A 15 -27.12 -6.08 -11.46
N GLU A 16 -26.21 -6.56 -12.33
CA GLU A 16 -26.39 -6.48 -13.78
C GLU A 16 -27.62 -7.27 -14.22
N LYS A 17 -27.84 -8.46 -13.65
CA LYS A 17 -29.06 -9.24 -13.91
C LYS A 17 -30.32 -8.48 -13.51
N LYS A 18 -30.27 -7.68 -12.43
CA LYS A 18 -31.38 -6.83 -12.01
C LYS A 18 -31.61 -5.65 -12.94
N ILE A 19 -30.53 -5.05 -13.46
CA ILE A 19 -30.60 -4.02 -14.50
C ILE A 19 -31.26 -4.58 -15.76
N LEU A 20 -30.83 -5.75 -16.23
CA LEU A 20 -31.39 -6.44 -17.40
C LEU A 20 -32.88 -6.73 -17.22
N ALA A 21 -33.27 -7.24 -16.05
CA ALA A 21 -34.68 -7.54 -15.75
C ALA A 21 -35.55 -6.28 -15.65
N GLU A 22 -35.02 -5.18 -15.11
CA GLU A 22 -35.79 -3.92 -15.02
C GLU A 22 -35.91 -3.23 -16.39
N ALA A 23 -34.91 -3.37 -17.26
CA ALA A 23 -34.96 -2.87 -18.64
C ALA A 23 -36.01 -3.57 -19.50
N GLU A 24 -36.38 -4.82 -19.18
CA GLU A 24 -37.41 -5.60 -19.87
C GLU A 24 -38.84 -5.21 -19.43
N LYS A 25 -38.99 -4.46 -18.33
CA LYS A 25 -40.30 -4.10 -17.78
C LYS A 25 -40.95 -2.97 -18.57
N GLU A 26 -42.27 -3.06 -18.79
CA GLU A 26 -43.06 -2.03 -19.49
C GLU A 26 -42.96 -0.63 -18.85
N ASN A 27 -42.71 -0.58 -17.53
CA ASN A 27 -42.49 0.67 -16.79
C ASN A 27 -41.24 0.57 -15.90
N PRO A 28 -40.04 0.88 -16.44
CA PRO A 28 -38.78 0.68 -15.75
C PRO A 28 -38.56 1.73 -14.64
N ASN A 29 -38.21 1.26 -13.45
CA ASN A 29 -38.01 2.09 -12.27
C ASN A 29 -36.52 2.23 -11.91
N TRP A 30 -35.80 2.92 -12.79
CA TRP A 30 -34.35 3.18 -12.66
C TRP A 30 -33.98 3.91 -11.37
N SER A 31 -34.85 4.82 -10.92
CA SER A 31 -34.63 5.60 -9.69
C SER A 31 -34.62 4.71 -8.45
N ALA A 32 -35.53 3.73 -8.38
CA ALA A 32 -35.56 2.77 -7.29
C ALA A 32 -34.33 1.85 -7.31
N LEU A 33 -33.90 1.40 -8.49
CA LEU A 33 -32.67 0.60 -8.61
C LEU A 33 -31.42 1.36 -8.19
N ALA A 34 -31.29 2.63 -8.57
CA ALA A 34 -30.15 3.47 -8.19
C ALA A 34 -30.10 3.73 -6.67
N MET A 35 -31.26 3.86 -6.02
CA MET A 35 -31.35 4.01 -4.55
C MET A 35 -31.11 2.68 -3.82
N GLN A 36 -31.52 1.56 -4.42
CA GLN A 36 -31.32 0.21 -3.91
C GLN A 36 -29.86 -0.24 -4.00
N TYR A 37 -29.14 0.21 -5.05
CA TYR A 37 -27.75 -0.14 -5.23
C TYR A 37 -26.88 0.52 -4.15
N GLN A 38 -26.73 -0.17 -3.04
CA GLN A 38 -25.56 0.02 -2.20
C GLN A 38 -24.42 -0.69 -2.91
N PRO A 39 -23.35 0.02 -3.34
CA PRO A 39 -22.17 -0.67 -3.84
C PRO A 39 -21.79 -1.70 -2.78
N PRO A 40 -21.56 -2.98 -3.16
CA PRO A 40 -21.15 -3.99 -2.21
C PRO A 40 -19.99 -3.40 -1.43
N LYS A 41 -20.18 -3.33 -0.11
CA LYS A 41 -19.12 -2.94 0.80
C LYS A 41 -18.06 -4.01 0.59
N ILE A 42 -17.07 -3.68 -0.23
CA ILE A 42 -15.88 -4.50 -0.40
C ILE A 42 -15.52 -4.93 1.04
N PRO A 43 -15.25 -6.20 1.34
CA PRO A 43 -14.28 -6.48 2.38
C PRO A 43 -13.01 -5.84 1.83
N ALA A 44 -12.87 -4.52 2.02
CA ALA A 44 -11.91 -3.63 1.39
C ALA A 44 -10.60 -4.37 1.48
N LEU A 45 -10.18 -4.98 0.37
CA LEU A 45 -9.26 -6.12 0.30
C LEU A 45 -8.53 -6.14 1.61
N ALA A 46 -9.07 -6.88 2.60
CA ALA A 46 -8.67 -6.71 3.98
C ALA A 46 -7.21 -7.04 3.95
N SER A 47 -6.40 -5.99 3.85
CA SER A 47 -4.96 -6.05 3.76
C SER A 47 -4.61 -6.25 5.20
N SER A 48 -5.00 -7.42 5.72
CA SER A 48 -4.72 -7.94 7.04
C SER A 48 -4.59 -6.82 8.08
N SER A 49 -5.61 -5.96 8.23
CA SER A 49 -5.52 -4.86 9.20
C SER A 49 -5.94 -5.29 10.60
N SER A 50 -6.40 -6.53 10.80
CA SER A 50 -6.71 -7.06 12.13
C SER A 50 -5.48 -7.41 12.99
N SER A 51 -4.27 -7.12 12.52
CA SER A 51 -3.05 -7.15 13.34
C SER A 51 -1.96 -6.25 12.77
N ARG A 52 -2.30 -5.07 12.22
CA ARG A 52 -1.27 -4.08 11.90
C ARG A 52 -0.89 -3.36 13.18
N ASP A 53 0.39 -3.40 13.53
CA ASP A 53 0.91 -2.65 14.66
C ASP A 53 0.40 -1.21 14.60
N PRO A 54 -0.16 -0.66 15.69
CA PRO A 54 -0.69 0.69 15.72
C PRO A 54 0.37 1.73 15.29
N VAL A 55 1.64 1.41 15.57
CA VAL A 55 2.84 2.14 15.15
C VAL A 55 2.94 2.21 13.61
N VAL A 56 2.85 1.08 12.91
CA VAL A 56 2.92 1.02 11.44
C VAL A 56 1.74 1.77 10.81
N SER A 57 0.54 1.62 11.39
CA SER A 57 -0.66 2.30 10.88
C SER A 57 -0.51 3.83 10.95
N LYS A 58 0.07 4.36 12.03
CA LYS A 58 0.35 5.80 12.19
C LYS A 58 1.26 6.33 11.08
N TYR A 59 2.39 5.67 10.80
CA TYR A 59 3.33 6.12 9.77
C TYR A 59 2.74 6.00 8.35
N VAL A 60 1.94 4.97 8.08
CA VAL A 60 1.25 4.85 6.79
C VAL A 60 0.18 5.93 6.61
N SER A 61 -0.54 6.32 7.67
CA SER A 61 -1.42 7.49 7.63
C SER A 61 -0.68 8.81 7.38
N MET A 62 0.62 8.87 7.63
CA MET A 62 1.49 10.01 7.28
C MET A 62 1.97 9.98 5.82
N GLY A 63 1.57 8.99 5.03
CA GLY A 63 1.96 8.84 3.62
C GLY A 63 3.31 8.15 3.42
N LEU A 64 3.85 7.46 4.44
CA LEU A 64 5.09 6.69 4.32
C LEU A 64 4.80 5.30 3.73
N ASP A 65 5.75 4.77 2.94
CA ASP A 65 5.67 3.46 2.32
C ASP A 65 5.45 2.34 3.35
N LEU A 66 4.38 1.55 3.19
CA LEU A 66 4.00 0.49 4.12
C LEU A 66 5.12 -0.53 4.32
N GLU A 67 5.77 -0.96 3.24
CA GLU A 67 6.82 -1.99 3.28
C GLU A 67 8.06 -1.48 4.03
N ALA A 68 8.49 -0.26 3.74
CA ALA A 68 9.63 0.38 4.38
C ALA A 68 9.34 0.66 5.87
N VAL A 69 8.13 1.12 6.21
CA VAL A 69 7.70 1.33 7.60
C VAL A 69 7.68 0.03 8.37
N MET A 70 7.17 -1.07 7.80
CA MET A 70 7.16 -2.36 8.47
C MET A 70 8.57 -2.85 8.81
N LEU A 71 9.50 -2.72 7.86
CA LEU A 71 10.92 -3.05 8.08
C LEU A 71 11.56 -2.11 9.10
N ALA A 72 11.33 -0.81 9.00
CA ALA A 72 11.85 0.18 9.93
C ALA A 72 11.37 -0.07 11.37
N VAL A 73 10.06 -0.30 11.56
CA VAL A 73 9.47 -0.55 12.88
C VAL A 73 9.97 -1.87 13.45
N LYS A 74 10.25 -2.88 12.60
CA LYS A 74 10.86 -4.15 13.03
C LYS A 74 12.29 -3.96 13.58
N HIS A 75 13.09 -3.09 12.96
CA HIS A 75 14.50 -2.89 13.36
C HIS A 75 14.70 -1.81 14.41
N TYR A 76 13.92 -0.72 14.35
CA TYR A 76 14.08 0.47 15.19
C TYR A 76 12.93 0.70 16.18
N GLY A 77 11.84 -0.07 16.11
CA GLY A 77 10.65 0.12 16.95
C GLY A 77 9.87 1.40 16.62
N ASP A 78 9.26 2.01 17.64
CA ASP A 78 8.52 3.28 17.51
C ASP A 78 9.45 4.49 17.69
N ASN A 79 10.42 4.63 16.80
CA ASN A 79 11.33 5.77 16.79
C ASN A 79 11.09 6.66 15.55
N PRO A 80 10.30 7.74 15.65
CA PRO A 80 9.83 8.49 14.49
C PRO A 80 10.95 9.14 13.69
N ALA A 81 12.05 9.53 14.32
CA ALA A 81 13.19 10.10 13.61
C ALA A 81 13.87 9.03 12.72
N LYS A 82 14.20 7.87 13.31
CA LYS A 82 14.86 6.77 12.62
C LYS A 82 13.97 6.12 11.57
N VAL A 83 12.68 5.95 11.84
CA VAL A 83 11.73 5.39 10.87
C VAL A 83 11.61 6.29 9.63
N ARG A 84 11.54 7.61 9.81
CA ARG A 84 11.46 8.54 8.68
C ARG A 84 12.73 8.53 7.84
N GLU A 85 13.88 8.50 8.48
CA GLU A 85 15.17 8.45 7.81
C GLU A 85 15.35 7.12 7.07
N PHE A 86 15.03 6.00 7.72
CA PHE A 86 15.04 4.68 7.10
C PHE A 86 14.16 4.66 5.84
N VAL A 87 12.89 5.10 5.92
CA VAL A 87 11.98 5.07 4.77
C VAL A 87 12.53 5.91 3.60
N LYS A 88 13.12 7.07 3.90
CA LYS A 88 13.73 7.94 2.90
C LYS A 88 14.92 7.26 2.20
N GLU A 89 15.87 6.74 2.97
CA GLU A 89 17.07 6.12 2.41
C GLU A 89 16.76 4.76 1.75
N PHE A 90 15.80 4.01 2.30
CA PHE A 90 15.28 2.77 1.72
C PHE A 90 14.67 3.00 0.33
N GLY A 91 13.89 4.07 0.16
CA GLY A 91 13.34 4.46 -1.13
C GLY A 91 14.43 4.69 -2.18
N VAL A 92 15.45 5.49 -1.84
CA VAL A 92 16.58 5.79 -2.71
C VAL A 92 17.37 4.54 -3.09
N LEU A 93 17.66 3.66 -2.12
CA LEU A 93 18.40 2.42 -2.38
C LEU A 93 17.59 1.42 -3.21
N ARG A 94 16.26 1.38 -3.03
CA ARG A 94 15.36 0.60 -3.88
C ARG A 94 15.35 1.14 -5.30
N GLU A 95 15.37 2.47 -5.49
CA GLU A 95 15.50 3.11 -6.80
C GLU A 95 16.85 2.81 -7.46
N MET A 96 17.92 2.63 -6.68
CA MET A 96 19.23 2.16 -7.19
C MET A 96 19.23 0.68 -7.61
N GLY A 97 18.14 -0.05 -7.38
CA GLY A 97 17.99 -1.47 -7.76
C GLY A 97 18.45 -2.47 -6.70
N PHE A 98 18.76 -2.02 -5.49
CA PHE A 98 19.13 -2.93 -4.40
C PHE A 98 17.89 -3.65 -3.83
N SER A 99 18.07 -4.91 -3.44
CA SER A 99 16.98 -5.72 -2.89
C SER A 99 16.48 -5.16 -1.55
N PRO A 100 15.15 -5.00 -1.34
CA PRO A 100 14.58 -4.34 -0.17
C PRO A 100 14.99 -4.99 1.16
N ASN A 101 15.02 -6.31 1.23
CA ASN A 101 15.44 -7.04 2.44
C ASN A 101 16.90 -6.72 2.82
N LYS A 102 17.81 -6.69 1.83
CA LYS A 102 19.22 -6.41 2.07
C LYS A 102 19.46 -4.95 2.41
N VAL A 103 18.72 -4.05 1.77
CA VAL A 103 18.66 -2.62 2.11
C VAL A 103 18.25 -2.42 3.56
N ALA A 104 17.22 -3.12 4.02
CA ALA A 104 16.77 -3.04 5.40
C ALA A 104 17.83 -3.51 6.40
N GLU A 105 18.47 -4.66 6.16
CA GLU A 105 19.53 -5.17 7.03
C GLU A 105 20.74 -4.24 7.09
N VAL A 106 21.19 -3.74 5.95
CA VAL A 106 22.38 -2.87 5.87
C VAL A 106 22.10 -1.49 6.46
N LEU A 107 20.92 -0.90 6.20
CA LEU A 107 20.49 0.34 6.84
C LEU A 107 20.39 0.16 8.36
N ALA A 108 19.84 -0.95 8.84
CA ALA A 108 19.77 -1.26 10.26
C ALA A 108 21.16 -1.41 10.89
N MET A 109 22.11 -2.00 10.16
CA MET A 109 23.50 -2.20 10.62
C MET A 109 24.28 -0.89 10.73
N TYR A 110 24.04 0.08 9.83
CA TYR A 110 24.71 1.37 9.82
C TYR A 110 23.86 2.52 10.38
N ASP A 111 22.82 2.20 11.16
CA ASP A 111 21.98 3.17 11.86
C ASP A 111 21.38 4.29 10.97
N ASN A 112 20.96 3.89 9.76
CA ASN A 112 20.44 4.70 8.65
C ASN A 112 21.45 5.53 7.85
N ASP A 113 22.77 5.29 7.99
CA ASP A 113 23.78 5.91 7.14
C ASP A 113 23.72 5.35 5.69
N ARG A 114 23.09 6.11 4.77
CA ARG A 114 23.04 5.74 3.34
C ARG A 114 24.43 5.52 2.74
N GLU A 115 25.37 6.42 3.00
CA GLU A 115 26.69 6.38 2.34
C GLU A 115 27.45 5.10 2.68
N LYS A 116 27.41 4.69 3.95
CA LYS A 116 27.99 3.42 4.39
C LYS A 116 27.24 2.22 3.81
N ALA A 117 25.91 2.30 3.74
CA ALA A 117 25.11 1.24 3.14
C ALA A 117 25.46 1.04 1.66
N VAL A 118 25.51 2.12 0.87
CA VAL A 118 25.92 2.10 -0.54
C VAL A 118 27.33 1.55 -0.70
N TRP A 119 28.27 2.03 0.11
CA TRP A 119 29.66 1.54 0.08
C TRP A 119 29.73 0.03 0.37
N HIS A 120 28.99 -0.44 1.36
CA HIS A 120 28.88 -1.86 1.67
C HIS A 120 28.29 -2.66 0.50
N PHE A 121 27.23 -2.17 -0.16
CA PHE A 121 26.67 -2.85 -1.33
C PHE A 121 27.63 -2.96 -2.52
N LEU A 122 28.43 -1.91 -2.76
CA LEU A 122 29.45 -1.88 -3.80
C LEU A 122 30.60 -2.85 -3.49
N ASN A 123 31.04 -2.92 -2.23
CA ASN A 123 32.16 -3.75 -1.81
C ASN A 123 31.77 -5.22 -1.54
N SER A 124 30.49 -5.50 -1.27
CA SER A 124 29.96 -6.86 -1.01
C SER A 124 29.37 -7.54 -2.25
N SER A 125 29.44 -6.92 -3.43
CA SER A 125 28.99 -7.49 -4.71
C SER A 125 30.08 -8.31 -5.44
N THR A 126 31.06 -8.85 -4.71
CA THR A 126 32.07 -9.78 -5.25
C THR A 126 31.55 -11.20 -5.35
#